data_AF-A0A0C2JE73-F1
#
_entry.id   AF-A0A0C2JE73-F1
#
_cell.length_a   1.000
_cell.length_b   1.000
_cell.length_c   1.000
_cell.angle_alpha   90.00
_cell.angle_beta   90.00
_cell.angle_gamma   90.00
#
_symmetry.space_group_name_H-M   'P 1'
#
loop_
_entity.id
_entity.type
_entity.pdbx_description
1 polymer ?
#
loop_
_entity_poly.entity_id
_entity_poly.type
_entity_poly.pdbx_seq_one_letter_code
_entity_poly.pdbx_strand_id
1 'polypeptide(L)'
;MMDQLRSRTTMVVLAAVVTVALVATGAVGLIRSLNSPDSAPAAGQSGPPGSVSSPAAAPEMNKLGKAPDDVSYTDFGEQCPDVECVRIVGVALQDGSAEQGSDKATEKAIDTVFTHLLDQGWGRVLPNEEADPEDVPLGEGYLSDGQVLITATPVDAPDASAGLMLMHAQAPGS
;
A
#
# COMPACT_ATOMS: atom_id res chain seq x y z
N MET A 1 -0.99 23.41 58.55
CA MET A 1 -1.53 23.94 57.28
C MET A 1 -1.23 22.96 56.16
N MET A 2 -1.95 21.83 56.02
CA MET A 2 -2.02 21.02 54.79
C MET A 2 -3.20 20.03 54.91
N ASP A 3 -4.40 20.54 55.23
CA ASP A 3 -5.60 19.69 55.41
C ASP A 3 -6.78 20.21 54.59
N GLN A 4 -6.49 20.67 53.36
CA GLN A 4 -7.52 21.25 52.47
C GLN A 4 -7.55 20.63 51.06
N LEU A 5 -6.78 19.56 50.82
CA LEU A 5 -6.72 18.90 49.51
C LEU A 5 -7.58 17.64 49.40
N ARG A 6 -8.45 17.37 50.38
CA ARG A 6 -9.36 16.21 50.36
C ARG A 6 -10.84 16.58 50.33
N SER A 7 -11.16 17.81 49.92
CA SER A 7 -12.54 18.24 49.76
C SER A 7 -13.07 17.86 48.38
N ARG A 8 -14.08 16.98 48.34
CA ARG A 8 -14.75 16.57 47.09
C ARG A 8 -15.31 17.76 46.30
N THR A 9 -15.65 18.85 46.98
CA THR A 9 -16.18 20.07 46.35
C THR A 9 -15.15 20.79 45.49
N THR A 10 -13.88 20.85 45.87
CA THR A 10 -12.82 21.50 45.06
C THR A 10 -12.54 20.76 43.75
N MET A 11 -12.68 19.43 43.74
CA MET A 11 -12.49 18.62 42.52
C MET A 11 -13.64 18.83 41.52
N VAL A 12 -14.88 18.96 42.02
CA VAL A 12 -16.06 19.23 41.18
C VAL A 12 -16.00 20.63 40.56
N VAL A 13 -15.54 21.63 41.32
CA VAL A 13 -15.37 23.01 40.80
C VAL A 13 -14.33 23.04 39.68
N LEU A 14 -13.20 22.34 39.83
CA LEU A 14 -12.19 22.25 38.79
C LEU A 14 -12.73 21.57 37.51
N ALA A 15 -13.46 20.47 37.65
CA ALA A 15 -14.07 19.78 36.52
C ALA A 15 -15.09 20.68 35.78
N ALA A 16 -15.90 21.45 36.53
CA ALA A 16 -16.86 22.38 35.96
C ALA A 16 -16.21 23.55 35.22
N VAL A 17 -15.08 24.07 35.73
CA VAL A 17 -14.33 25.15 35.05
C VAL A 17 -13.72 24.64 33.74
N VAL A 18 -13.17 23.42 33.74
CA VAL A 18 -12.58 22.82 32.53
C VAL A 18 -13.63 22.56 31.46
N THR A 19 -14.82 22.07 31.82
CA THR A 19 -15.90 21.85 30.85
C THR A 19 -16.44 23.15 30.26
N VAL A 20 -16.60 24.20 31.06
CA VAL A 20 -17.04 25.52 30.55
C VAL A 20 -15.99 26.13 29.62
N ALA A 21 -14.70 25.99 29.91
CA ALA A 21 -13.63 26.45 29.03
C ALA A 21 -13.59 25.71 27.68
N LEU A 22 -13.85 24.39 27.69
CA LEU A 22 -13.96 23.58 26.47
C LEU A 22 -15.15 23.99 25.60
N VAL A 23 -16.31 24.27 26.20
CA VAL A 23 -17.53 24.66 25.47
C VAL A 23 -17.42 26.06 24.85
N ALA A 24 -16.76 27.01 25.52
CA ALA A 24 -16.57 28.35 24.97
C ALA A 24 -15.65 28.40 23.73
N THR A 25 -14.71 27.45 23.62
CA THR A 25 -13.75 27.40 22.50
C THR A 25 -14.36 26.79 21.23
N GLY A 26 -15.47 26.04 21.35
CA GLY A 26 -16.14 25.39 20.21
C GLY A 26 -17.09 26.30 19.41
N ALA A 27 -17.51 27.45 19.95
CA ALA A 27 -18.59 28.25 19.35
C ALA A 27 -18.15 29.31 18.32
N VAL A 28 -16.85 29.62 18.21
CA VAL A 28 -16.36 30.71 17.33
C VAL A 28 -16.15 30.26 15.88
N GLY A 29 -16.14 28.95 15.60
CA GLY A 29 -15.91 28.41 14.24
C GLY A 29 -17.15 28.37 13.33
N LEU A 30 -18.36 28.36 13.89
CA LEU A 30 -19.58 27.99 13.15
C LEU A 30 -20.22 29.13 12.33
N ILE A 31 -19.81 30.39 12.52
CA ILE A 31 -20.45 31.53 11.84
C ILE A 31 -19.79 31.83 10.48
N ARG A 32 -18.63 31.25 10.18
CA ARG A 32 -17.88 31.52 8.93
C ARG A 32 -18.28 30.66 7.73
N SER A 33 -19.14 29.65 7.87
CA SER A 33 -19.44 28.69 6.77
C SER A 33 -20.61 29.06 5.87
N LEU A 34 -21.35 30.15 6.14
CA LEU A 34 -22.57 30.47 5.39
C LEU A 34 -22.38 31.47 4.24
N ASN A 35 -21.18 32.01 4.01
CA ASN A 35 -21.01 33.16 3.11
C ASN A 35 -19.69 33.19 2.31
N SER A 36 -19.34 32.12 1.59
CA SER A 36 -18.26 32.21 0.59
C SER A 36 -18.64 31.49 -0.71
N PRO A 37 -18.67 32.22 -1.84
CA PRO A 37 -19.10 31.69 -3.14
C PRO A 37 -17.99 30.87 -3.83
N ASP A 38 -18.46 29.94 -4.66
CA ASP A 38 -17.74 29.15 -5.68
C ASP A 38 -16.40 29.75 -6.15
N SER A 39 -15.29 29.05 -5.90
CA SER A 39 -14.05 29.16 -6.68
C SER A 39 -13.10 27.99 -6.43
N ALA A 40 -13.02 27.10 -7.43
CA ALA A 40 -11.92 26.22 -7.83
C ALA A 40 -11.37 25.14 -6.86
N PRO A 41 -11.17 23.89 -7.32
CA PRO A 41 -10.58 22.84 -6.51
C PRO A 41 -9.06 23.07 -6.41
N ALA A 42 -8.62 23.65 -5.29
CA ALA A 42 -7.22 23.59 -4.88
C ALA A 42 -6.96 22.26 -4.17
N ALA A 43 -5.92 21.57 -4.60
CA ALA A 43 -5.37 20.39 -3.99
C ALA A 43 -5.05 20.61 -2.49
N GLY A 44 -5.39 19.61 -1.67
CA GLY A 44 -4.98 19.57 -0.25
C GLY A 44 -6.16 19.57 0.73
N GLN A 45 -6.45 18.37 1.26
CA GLN A 45 -6.99 18.11 2.60
C GLN A 45 -8.07 19.06 3.15
N SER A 46 -9.33 18.64 3.07
CA SER A 46 -10.40 18.89 4.06
C SER A 46 -11.64 18.05 3.71
N GLY A 47 -11.56 16.73 3.90
CA GLY A 47 -12.75 15.87 3.89
C GLY A 47 -13.57 16.03 5.18
N PRO A 48 -14.89 15.82 5.17
CA PRO A 48 -15.74 15.87 6.37
C PRO A 48 -15.21 14.98 7.52
N PRO A 49 -15.48 15.31 8.79
CA PRO A 49 -15.12 14.43 9.91
C PRO A 49 -15.92 13.14 9.77
N GLY A 50 -15.24 12.07 9.33
CA GLY A 50 -15.85 10.78 8.99
C GLY A 50 -15.23 10.09 7.78
N SER A 51 -14.38 10.76 7.00
CA SER A 51 -13.66 10.12 5.89
C SER A 51 -12.43 9.38 6.42
N VAL A 52 -12.56 8.06 6.63
CA VAL A 52 -11.41 7.16 6.55
C VAL A 52 -10.72 7.42 5.22
N SER A 53 -9.47 7.86 5.25
CA SER A 53 -8.66 8.04 4.03
C SER A 53 -8.68 6.72 3.28
N SER A 54 -9.21 6.73 2.05
CA SER A 54 -9.15 5.55 1.18
C SER A 54 -7.68 5.14 1.01
N PRO A 55 -7.34 3.84 1.03
CA PRO A 55 -5.99 3.39 0.76
C PRO A 55 -5.50 3.97 -0.56
N ALA A 56 -4.20 4.27 -0.63
CA ALA A 56 -3.62 4.74 -1.88
C ALA A 56 -3.70 3.64 -2.94
N ALA A 57 -3.97 4.04 -4.19
CA ALA A 57 -4.07 3.12 -5.32
C ALA A 57 -2.76 2.34 -5.51
N ALA A 58 -2.87 1.09 -5.96
CA ALA A 58 -1.72 0.23 -6.19
C ALA A 58 -0.82 0.78 -7.33
N PRO A 59 0.47 0.43 -7.35
CA PRO A 59 1.31 0.72 -8.51
C PRO A 59 0.70 0.19 -9.82
N GLU A 60 0.85 0.97 -10.89
CA GLU A 60 0.42 0.60 -12.23
C GLU A 60 1.31 -0.52 -12.81
N MET A 61 0.73 -1.42 -13.62
CA MET A 61 1.47 -2.55 -14.22
C MET A 61 2.63 -2.09 -15.11
N ASN A 62 2.52 -0.91 -15.74
CA ASN A 62 3.57 -0.37 -16.61
C ASN A 62 4.89 -0.07 -15.87
N LYS A 63 4.89 -0.06 -14.54
CA LYS A 63 6.11 0.04 -13.72
C LYS A 63 7.03 -1.17 -13.87
N LEU A 64 6.50 -2.33 -14.25
CA LEU A 64 7.31 -3.52 -14.59
C LEU A 64 8.08 -3.36 -15.92
N GLY A 65 7.79 -2.32 -16.70
CA GLY A 65 8.39 -2.14 -18.02
C GLY A 65 7.83 -3.10 -19.07
N LYS A 66 8.65 -3.40 -20.07
CA LYS A 66 8.31 -4.34 -21.15
C LYS A 66 8.50 -5.78 -20.62
N ALA A 67 7.55 -6.66 -20.91
CA ALA A 67 7.73 -8.09 -20.64
C ALA A 67 8.90 -8.69 -21.45
N PRO A 68 9.61 -9.71 -20.92
CA PRO A 68 10.61 -10.47 -21.66
C PRO A 68 9.95 -11.25 -22.82
N ASP A 69 10.73 -11.58 -23.85
CA ASP A 69 10.17 -11.98 -25.16
C ASP A 69 9.37 -13.30 -25.14
N ASP A 70 9.59 -14.18 -24.16
CA ASP A 70 8.91 -15.47 -23.96
C ASP A 70 7.79 -15.43 -22.92
N VAL A 71 7.45 -14.24 -22.41
CA VAL A 71 6.46 -14.03 -21.36
C VAL A 71 5.48 -12.91 -21.74
N SER A 72 4.23 -13.00 -21.31
CA SER A 72 3.28 -11.88 -21.36
C SER A 72 2.74 -11.53 -19.98
N TYR A 73 2.48 -10.24 -19.76
CA TYR A 73 1.81 -9.74 -18.56
C TYR A 73 0.31 -9.52 -18.81
N THR A 74 -0.50 -9.95 -17.86
CA THR A 74 -1.95 -9.70 -17.82
C THR A 74 -2.29 -9.00 -16.52
N ASP A 75 -2.98 -7.86 -16.58
CA ASP A 75 -3.40 -7.15 -15.38
C ASP A 75 -4.71 -7.74 -14.85
N PHE A 76 -4.70 -8.31 -13.65
CA PHE A 76 -5.90 -8.81 -12.96
C PHE A 76 -6.55 -7.76 -12.05
N GLY A 77 -6.02 -6.53 -12.06
CA GLY A 77 -6.58 -5.39 -11.35
C GLY A 77 -6.01 -5.19 -9.95
N GLU A 78 -6.48 -4.12 -9.31
CA GLU A 78 -6.12 -3.78 -7.93
C GLU A 78 -7.04 -4.47 -6.93
N GLN A 79 -6.46 -4.86 -5.80
CA GLN A 79 -7.11 -5.38 -4.62
C GLN A 79 -6.79 -4.42 -3.48
N CYS A 80 -7.81 -3.78 -2.92
CA CYS A 80 -7.67 -2.78 -1.87
C CYS A 80 -8.17 -3.30 -0.52
N PRO A 81 -7.39 -4.15 0.20
CA PRO A 81 -7.65 -4.39 1.61
C PRO A 81 -7.52 -3.06 2.39
N ASP A 82 -8.07 -3.03 3.60
CA ASP A 82 -8.33 -1.81 4.39
C ASP A 82 -7.13 -0.86 4.61
N VAL A 83 -5.90 -1.31 4.36
CA VAL A 83 -4.66 -0.59 4.67
C VAL A 83 -3.80 -0.20 3.47
N GLU A 84 -3.81 -0.96 2.37
CA GLU A 84 -2.98 -0.72 1.18
C GLU A 84 -3.57 -1.44 -0.03
N CYS A 85 -3.63 -0.77 -1.20
CA CYS A 85 -3.98 -1.45 -2.43
C CYS A 85 -2.76 -2.15 -3.05
N VAL A 86 -2.94 -3.40 -3.47
CA VAL A 86 -1.96 -4.18 -4.24
C VAL A 86 -2.51 -4.47 -5.63
N ARG A 87 -1.66 -4.61 -6.64
CA ARG A 87 -2.07 -5.00 -8.00
C ARG A 87 -1.58 -6.41 -8.30
N ILE A 88 -2.47 -7.25 -8.82
CA ILE A 88 -2.12 -8.62 -9.22
C ILE A 88 -1.88 -8.65 -10.73
N VAL A 89 -0.70 -9.12 -11.13
CA VAL A 89 -0.30 -9.27 -12.52
C VAL A 89 -0.04 -10.73 -12.81
N GLY A 90 -0.78 -11.29 -13.77
CA GLY A 90 -0.56 -12.61 -14.32
C GLY A 90 0.64 -12.63 -15.25
N VAL A 91 1.38 -13.73 -15.19
CA VAL A 91 2.56 -13.99 -16.01
C VAL A 91 2.32 -15.28 -16.78
N ALA A 92 2.32 -15.22 -18.11
CA ALA A 92 2.07 -16.38 -18.96
C ALA A 92 3.29 -16.70 -19.82
N LEU A 93 3.70 -17.98 -19.84
CA LEU A 93 4.73 -18.47 -20.74
C LEU A 93 4.15 -18.65 -22.16
N GLN A 94 4.85 -18.13 -23.16
CA GLN A 94 4.44 -18.23 -24.56
C GLN A 94 4.93 -19.52 -25.25
N ASP A 95 5.77 -20.32 -24.58
CA ASP A 95 6.43 -21.47 -25.19
C ASP A 95 5.52 -22.67 -25.47
N GLY A 96 4.23 -22.60 -25.09
CA GLY A 96 3.20 -23.60 -25.39
C GLY A 96 3.52 -25.02 -24.91
N SER A 97 4.57 -25.19 -24.11
CA SER A 97 5.21 -26.48 -23.81
C SER A 97 5.04 -26.91 -22.35
N ALA A 98 4.55 -26.00 -21.50
CA ALA A 98 4.27 -26.28 -20.11
C ALA A 98 2.75 -26.36 -19.88
N GLU A 99 2.32 -27.33 -19.08
CA GLU A 99 0.98 -27.31 -18.49
C GLU A 99 0.88 -26.01 -17.67
N GLN A 100 0.10 -25.04 -18.17
CA GLN A 100 -0.13 -23.78 -17.47
C GLN A 100 -0.67 -24.09 -16.07
N GLY A 101 -0.08 -23.48 -15.05
CA GLY A 101 -0.39 -23.74 -13.65
C GLY A 101 0.33 -24.93 -13.01
N SER A 102 1.25 -25.62 -13.72
CA SER A 102 2.17 -26.57 -13.06
C SER A 102 3.26 -25.82 -12.29
N ASP A 103 3.73 -26.38 -11.17
CA ASP A 103 4.79 -25.77 -10.34
C ASP A 103 6.03 -25.39 -11.14
N LYS A 104 6.41 -26.23 -12.11
CA LYS A 104 7.55 -25.99 -13.00
C LYS A 104 7.32 -24.83 -13.96
N ALA A 105 6.09 -24.66 -14.46
CA ALA A 105 5.72 -23.51 -15.28
C ALA A 105 5.76 -22.23 -14.45
N THR A 106 5.23 -22.28 -13.24
CA THR A 106 5.24 -21.17 -12.28
C THR A 106 6.67 -20.73 -11.97
N GLU A 107 7.54 -21.67 -11.59
CA GLU A 107 8.94 -21.40 -11.27
C GLU A 107 9.68 -20.79 -12.47
N LYS A 108 9.54 -21.38 -13.65
CA LYS A 108 10.16 -20.85 -14.88
C LYS A 108 9.67 -19.44 -15.22
N ALA A 109 8.36 -19.18 -15.10
CA ALA A 109 7.78 -17.88 -15.37
C ALA A 109 8.31 -16.80 -14.41
N ILE A 110 8.38 -17.12 -13.11
CA ILE A 110 8.93 -16.23 -12.09
C ILE A 110 10.41 -15.97 -12.33
N ASP A 111 11.22 -17.01 -12.53
CA ASP A 111 12.66 -16.92 -12.77
C ASP A 111 12.99 -16.03 -13.96
N THR A 112 12.25 -16.21 -15.07
CA THR A 112 12.40 -15.42 -16.29
C THR A 112 12.11 -13.93 -16.04
N VAL A 113 11.00 -13.61 -15.36
CA VAL A 113 10.63 -12.22 -15.08
C VAL A 113 11.57 -11.59 -14.06
N PHE A 114 11.91 -12.30 -12.99
CA PHE A 114 12.75 -11.76 -11.93
C PHE A 114 14.17 -11.50 -12.44
N THR A 115 14.75 -12.43 -13.21
CA THR A 115 16.04 -12.22 -13.88
C THR A 115 15.98 -11.00 -14.81
N HIS A 116 14.92 -10.86 -15.60
CA HIS A 116 14.76 -9.70 -16.48
C HIS A 116 14.71 -8.37 -15.72
N LEU A 117 14.00 -8.31 -14.60
CA LEU A 117 13.89 -7.10 -13.79
C LEU A 117 15.21 -6.78 -13.08
N LEU A 118 15.95 -7.79 -12.62
CA LEU A 118 17.28 -7.62 -12.07
C LEU A 118 18.24 -7.02 -13.12
N ASP A 119 18.19 -7.49 -14.37
CA ASP A 119 18.97 -6.93 -15.47
C ASP A 119 18.60 -5.46 -15.78
N GLN A 120 17.36 -5.06 -15.47
CA GLN A 120 16.89 -3.67 -15.56
C GLN A 120 17.27 -2.80 -14.35
N GLY A 121 17.97 -3.37 -13.36
CA GLY A 121 18.47 -2.64 -12.19
C GLY A 121 17.55 -2.71 -10.96
N TRP A 122 16.56 -3.61 -10.93
CA TRP A 122 15.83 -3.91 -9.70
C TRP A 122 16.77 -4.57 -8.69
N GLY A 123 16.57 -4.28 -7.41
CA GLY A 123 17.31 -4.87 -6.30
C GLY A 123 16.52 -5.96 -5.60
N ARG A 124 17.22 -6.98 -5.10
CA ARG A 124 16.63 -7.97 -4.19
C ARG A 124 16.47 -7.36 -2.80
N VAL A 125 15.28 -7.50 -2.22
CA VAL A 125 15.00 -7.13 -0.83
C VAL A 125 14.82 -8.43 -0.05
N LEU A 126 15.69 -8.66 0.92
CA LEU A 126 15.64 -9.84 1.77
C LEU A 126 14.94 -9.51 3.10
N PRO A 127 14.10 -10.43 3.62
CA PRO A 127 13.49 -10.23 4.93
C PRO A 127 14.50 -10.29 6.08
N ASN A 128 15.65 -10.94 5.89
CA ASN A 128 16.75 -11.01 6.85
C ASN A 128 18.04 -10.52 6.17
N GLU A 129 18.66 -9.46 6.71
CA GLU A 129 19.87 -8.84 6.16
C GLU A 129 21.11 -9.75 6.19
N GLU A 130 21.02 -10.91 6.86
CA GLU A 130 22.13 -11.84 7.07
C GLU A 130 22.20 -12.96 6.02
N ALA A 131 21.16 -13.15 5.19
CA ALA A 131 21.18 -14.12 4.11
C ALA A 131 21.88 -13.54 2.87
N ASP A 132 22.70 -14.34 2.19
CA ASP A 132 23.18 -13.96 0.86
C ASP A 132 21.96 -13.96 -0.09
N PRO A 133 21.71 -12.88 -0.84
CA PRO A 133 20.63 -12.87 -1.80
C PRO A 133 20.71 -14.05 -2.78
N GLU A 134 21.89 -14.48 -3.21
CA GLU A 134 22.05 -15.58 -4.18
C GLU A 134 21.61 -16.94 -3.62
N ASP A 135 21.57 -17.10 -2.30
CA ASP A 135 21.15 -18.35 -1.64
C ASP A 135 19.62 -18.51 -1.51
N VAL A 136 18.85 -17.44 -1.76
CA VAL A 136 17.39 -17.46 -1.69
C VAL A 136 16.80 -17.65 -3.09
N PRO A 137 15.90 -18.62 -3.31
CA PRO A 137 15.18 -18.75 -4.57
C PRO A 137 14.45 -17.46 -4.95
N LEU A 138 14.45 -17.09 -6.24
CA LEU A 138 13.88 -15.81 -6.69
C LEU A 138 12.39 -15.68 -6.34
N GLY A 139 11.61 -16.75 -6.46
CA GLY A 139 10.19 -16.76 -6.13
C GLY A 139 9.83 -16.68 -4.65
N GLU A 140 10.81 -16.77 -3.75
CA GLU A 140 10.61 -16.62 -2.30
C GLU A 140 11.02 -15.23 -1.77
N GLY A 141 11.58 -14.39 -2.64
CA GLY A 141 12.06 -13.06 -2.29
C GLY A 141 11.20 -11.92 -2.83
N TYR A 142 11.59 -10.70 -2.46
CA TYR A 142 11.03 -9.47 -2.99
C TYR A 142 12.03 -8.80 -3.95
N LEU A 143 11.53 -8.18 -5.01
CA LEU A 143 12.31 -7.24 -5.83
C LEU A 143 11.79 -5.82 -5.64
N SER A 144 12.67 -4.83 -5.73
CA SER A 144 12.28 -3.42 -5.70
C SER A 144 13.16 -2.55 -6.59
N ASP A 145 12.54 -1.55 -7.22
CA ASP A 145 13.23 -0.43 -7.90
C ASP A 145 13.39 0.79 -6.98
N GLY A 146 13.07 0.65 -5.69
CA GLY A 146 13.05 1.71 -4.68
C GLY A 146 11.72 2.47 -4.57
N GLN A 147 10.76 2.23 -5.48
CA GLN A 147 9.42 2.84 -5.45
C GLN A 147 8.32 1.77 -5.42
N VAL A 148 8.49 0.71 -6.18
CA VAL A 148 7.61 -0.46 -6.26
C VAL A 148 8.31 -1.64 -5.63
N LEU A 149 7.53 -2.48 -4.97
CA LEU A 149 7.96 -3.76 -4.42
C LEU A 149 7.10 -4.85 -5.04
N ILE A 150 7.74 -5.93 -5.47
CA ILE A 150 7.07 -7.08 -6.07
C ILE A 150 7.44 -8.37 -5.37
N THR A 151 6.48 -9.30 -5.34
CA THR A 151 6.66 -10.68 -4.89
C THR A 151 5.86 -11.62 -5.78
N ALA A 152 6.30 -12.87 -5.87
CA ALA A 152 5.46 -13.92 -6.43
C ALA A 152 4.24 -14.15 -5.53
N THR A 153 3.11 -14.47 -6.15
CA THR A 153 1.87 -14.86 -5.46
C THR A 153 1.21 -15.98 -6.25
N PRO A 154 0.53 -16.93 -5.57
CA PRO A 154 -0.36 -17.86 -6.26
C PRO A 154 -1.41 -17.09 -7.08
N VAL A 155 -1.74 -17.64 -8.24
CA VAL A 155 -2.85 -17.16 -9.07
C VAL A 155 -3.62 -18.36 -9.60
N ASP A 156 -4.94 -18.28 -9.60
CA ASP A 156 -5.82 -19.29 -10.18
C ASP A 156 -6.49 -18.69 -11.42
N ALA A 157 -5.75 -18.72 -12.53
CA ALA A 157 -6.20 -18.18 -13.81
C ALA A 157 -5.73 -19.08 -14.97
N PRO A 158 -6.60 -19.43 -15.93
CA PRO A 158 -6.29 -20.38 -17.00
C PRO A 158 -5.33 -19.83 -18.06
N ASP A 159 -5.05 -18.52 -18.01
CA ASP A 159 -4.18 -17.78 -18.92
C ASP A 159 -2.90 -17.28 -18.23
N ALA A 160 -2.65 -17.67 -16.97
CA ALA A 160 -1.45 -17.31 -16.23
C ALA A 160 -0.74 -18.54 -15.66
N SER A 161 0.58 -18.57 -15.80
CA SER A 161 1.45 -19.57 -15.19
C SER A 161 1.92 -19.15 -13.80
N ALA A 162 2.02 -17.85 -13.51
CA ALA A 162 2.36 -17.32 -12.19
C ALA A 162 1.67 -15.98 -11.93
N GLY A 163 1.57 -15.59 -10.66
CA GLY A 163 1.10 -14.28 -10.24
C GLY A 163 2.22 -13.44 -9.65
N LEU A 164 2.19 -12.14 -9.91
CA LEU A 164 3.02 -11.13 -9.27
C LEU A 164 2.12 -10.16 -8.51
N MET A 165 2.49 -9.86 -7.27
CA MET A 165 1.85 -8.85 -6.46
C MET A 165 2.71 -7.59 -6.46
N LEU A 166 2.15 -6.46 -6.90
CA LEU A 166 2.80 -5.16 -6.93
C LEU A 166 2.23 -4.29 -5.80
N MET A 167 3.12 -3.71 -5.00
CA MET A 167 2.78 -2.79 -3.91
C MET A 167 3.80 -1.64 -3.86
N HIS A 168 3.50 -0.58 -3.13
CA HIS A 168 4.47 0.50 -3.00
C HIS A 168 5.56 0.09 -2.02
N ALA A 169 6.82 0.37 -2.34
CA ALA A 169 7.94 0.13 -1.42
C ALA A 169 7.88 1.08 -0.20
N GLN A 170 7.22 2.23 -0.35
CA GLN A 170 6.99 3.24 0.68
C GLN A 170 5.60 3.84 0.52
N ALA A 171 4.99 4.30 1.62
CA ALA A 171 3.67 4.93 1.56
C ALA A 171 3.69 6.12 0.57
N PRO A 172 2.82 6.14 -0.46
CA PRO A 172 2.85 7.19 -1.45
C PRO A 172 2.57 8.57 -0.82
N GLY A 173 3.51 9.50 -1.00
CA GLY A 173 3.43 10.86 -0.46
C GLY A 173 4.22 11.12 0.83
N SER A 174 5.08 10.19 1.26
CA SER A 174 6.09 10.40 2.32
C SER A 174 7.26 11.27 1.88
#